data_AF-Q9XDA0-F1
#
_entry.id   AF-Q9XDA0-F1
#
_cell.length_a   1.000
_cell.length_b   1.000
_cell.length_c   1.000
_cell.angle_alpha   90.00
_cell.angle_beta   90.00
_cell.angle_gamma   90.00
#
_symmetry.space_group_name_H-M   'P 1'
#
loop_
_entity.id
_entity.type
_entity.pdbx_description
1 polymer ?
#
loop_
_entity_poly.entity_id
_entity_poly.type
_entity_poly.pdbx_seq_one_letter_code
_entity_poly.pdbx_strand_id
1 'polypeptide(L)'
;ISKSGYSLLKPEAKTALITKLVPLATVITPNLPEAEEILKEVNSNIKEIKTVEEMDKAAKEIYKLGCKNVFLKGGHLEGEAIDVLYDGKELTHFYSKRIQTKNTHGTGCTISSAIAANLALGYSVKDAIQKAKEYITIAIKHSLDIGKGVGPTNHFYNLYKNAGMLDEE
;
A
#
# COMPACT_ATOMS: atom_id res chain seq x y z
N ILE A 1 -3.55 -7.10 8.96
CA ILE A 1 -4.07 -8.37 8.40
C ILE A 1 -3.03 -8.86 7.40
N SER A 2 -2.62 -10.13 7.42
CA SER A 2 -1.66 -10.63 6.43
C SER A 2 -2.29 -10.72 5.05
N LYS A 3 -1.46 -10.84 4.01
CA LYS A 3 -1.93 -11.14 2.65
C LYS A 3 -2.70 -12.47 2.56
N SER A 4 -2.51 -13.36 3.53
CA SER A 4 -3.22 -14.63 3.69
C SER A 4 -4.46 -14.52 4.61
N GLY A 5 -4.89 -13.31 4.98
CA GLY A 5 -6.14 -13.07 5.72
C GLY A 5 -6.06 -13.22 7.24
N TYR A 6 -4.87 -13.45 7.81
CA TYR A 6 -4.74 -13.67 9.25
C TYR A 6 -4.55 -12.35 10.03
N SER A 7 -5.24 -12.23 11.16
CA SER A 7 -4.89 -11.21 12.15
C SER A 7 -3.59 -11.60 12.84
N LEU A 8 -2.55 -10.82 12.63
CA LEU A 8 -1.22 -11.06 13.19
C LEU A 8 -0.98 -10.31 14.51
N LEU A 9 -1.82 -9.32 14.82
CA LEU A 9 -1.70 -8.51 16.03
C LEU A 9 -2.70 -8.98 17.07
N LYS A 10 -2.26 -8.98 18.33
CA LYS A 10 -3.17 -9.09 19.47
C LYS A 10 -4.13 -7.89 19.47
N PRO A 11 -5.38 -8.04 19.96
CA PRO A 11 -6.36 -6.95 19.98
C PRO A 11 -5.80 -5.66 20.61
N GLU A 12 -5.08 -5.77 21.72
CA GLU A 12 -4.52 -4.61 22.43
C GLU A 12 -3.45 -3.89 21.61
N ALA A 13 -2.64 -4.66 20.86
CA ALA A 13 -1.62 -4.11 19.97
C ALA A 13 -2.25 -3.37 18.78
N LYS A 14 -3.38 -3.86 18.27
CA LYS A 14 -4.16 -3.19 17.23
C LYS A 14 -4.73 -1.87 17.75
N THR A 15 -5.37 -1.86 18.91
CA THR A 15 -5.88 -0.63 19.54
C THR A 15 -4.76 0.37 19.79
N ALA A 16 -3.59 -0.08 20.26
CA ALA A 16 -2.43 0.78 20.46
C ALA A 16 -1.90 1.36 19.13
N LEU A 17 -1.78 0.55 18.08
CA LEU A 17 -1.39 1.02 16.75
C LEU A 17 -2.33 2.14 16.27
N ILE A 18 -3.64 1.94 16.38
CA ILE A 18 -4.66 2.88 15.90
C ILE A 18 -4.71 4.15 16.75
N THR A 19 -4.67 4.03 18.08
CA THR A 19 -4.85 5.19 18.97
C THR A 19 -3.56 5.92 19.30
N LYS A 20 -2.39 5.31 19.11
CA LYS A 20 -1.08 5.89 19.48
C LYS A 20 -0.15 6.13 18.30
N LEU A 21 -0.14 5.26 17.28
CA LEU A 21 0.80 5.37 16.17
C LEU A 21 0.20 6.06 14.94
N VAL A 22 -1.03 5.73 14.55
CA VAL A 22 -1.71 6.37 13.41
C VAL A 22 -1.73 7.90 13.53
N PRO A 23 -2.03 8.53 14.68
CA PRO A 23 -2.02 9.99 14.79
C PRO A 23 -0.65 10.65 14.54
N LEU A 24 0.44 9.89 14.64
CA LEU A 24 1.81 10.39 14.43
C LEU A 24 2.27 10.23 12.97
N ALA A 25 1.54 9.46 12.17
CA ALA A 25 1.98 9.06 10.84
C ALA A 25 1.88 10.22 9.83
N THR A 26 2.97 10.44 9.10
CA THR A 26 2.95 11.32 7.92
C THR A 26 2.12 10.71 6.80
N VAL A 27 2.25 9.40 6.57
CA VAL A 27 1.43 8.62 5.65
C VAL A 27 1.16 7.27 6.30
N ILE A 28 -0.09 6.84 6.35
CA ILE A 28 -0.43 5.43 6.59
C ILE A 28 -0.78 4.76 5.27
N THR A 29 -0.47 3.46 5.16
CA THR A 29 -0.63 2.72 3.91
C THR A 29 -1.46 1.44 4.09
N PRO A 30 -2.71 1.48 4.57
CA PRO A 30 -3.51 0.27 4.73
C PRO A 30 -3.87 -0.37 3.37
N ASN A 31 -3.95 -1.70 3.30
CA ASN A 31 -4.73 -2.39 2.27
C ASN A 31 -6.22 -2.48 2.66
N LEU A 32 -7.08 -3.01 1.79
CA LEU A 32 -8.53 -3.09 2.08
C LEU A 32 -8.84 -3.84 3.39
N PRO A 33 -8.34 -5.08 3.65
CA PRO A 33 -8.62 -5.76 4.92
C PRO A 33 -8.09 -5.02 6.15
N GLU A 34 -6.94 -4.35 6.04
CA GLU A 34 -6.41 -3.50 7.12
C GLU A 34 -7.29 -2.28 7.36
N ALA A 35 -7.79 -1.64 6.30
CA ALA A 35 -8.66 -0.48 6.39
C ALA A 35 -10.00 -0.83 7.02
N GLU A 36 -10.62 -1.94 6.62
CA GLU A 36 -11.85 -2.45 7.22
C GLU A 36 -11.68 -2.73 8.72
N GLU A 37 -10.55 -3.32 9.11
CA GLU A 37 -10.26 -3.61 10.51
C GLU A 37 -10.00 -2.34 11.33
N ILE A 38 -9.41 -1.30 10.73
CA ILE A 38 -9.30 0.04 11.33
C ILE A 38 -10.68 0.68 11.48
N LEU A 39 -11.52 0.65 10.45
CA LEU A 39 -12.87 1.21 10.45
C LEU A 39 -13.76 0.54 11.50
N LYS A 40 -13.62 -0.77 11.67
CA LYS A 40 -14.29 -1.54 12.72
C LYS A 40 -13.87 -1.10 14.13
N GLU A 41 -12.57 -0.84 14.35
CA GLU A 41 -12.06 -0.39 15.66
C GLU A 41 -12.69 0.94 16.08
N VAL A 42 -12.96 1.82 15.10
CA VAL A 42 -13.44 3.18 15.34
C VAL A 42 -14.95 3.29 15.23
N ASN A 43 -15.65 2.14 15.23
CA ASN A 43 -17.12 2.03 15.11
C ASN A 43 -17.69 2.77 13.89
N SER A 44 -16.99 2.72 12.76
CA SER A 44 -17.52 3.23 11.49
C SER A 44 -18.68 2.37 10.97
N ASN A 45 -19.60 2.99 10.25
CA ASN A 45 -20.69 2.28 9.58
C ASN A 45 -20.24 1.53 8.30
N ILE A 46 -19.01 1.77 7.84
CA ILE A 46 -18.42 1.09 6.67
C ILE A 46 -17.92 -0.28 7.12
N LYS A 47 -18.58 -1.34 6.66
CA LYS A 47 -18.26 -2.73 7.04
C LYS A 47 -17.32 -3.43 6.05
N GLU A 48 -17.42 -3.07 4.78
CA GLU A 48 -16.69 -3.70 3.69
C GLU A 48 -16.43 -2.64 2.61
N ILE A 49 -15.32 -2.76 1.89
CA ILE A 49 -14.91 -1.82 0.84
C ILE A 49 -14.86 -2.56 -0.50
N LYS A 50 -15.89 -2.39 -1.32
CA LYS A 50 -16.08 -3.05 -2.63
C LYS A 50 -15.94 -2.11 -3.81
N THR A 51 -16.07 -0.81 -3.60
CA THR A 51 -15.99 0.18 -4.67
C THR A 51 -14.98 1.29 -4.39
N VAL A 52 -14.59 2.02 -5.43
CA VAL A 52 -13.68 3.17 -5.29
C VAL A 52 -14.33 4.28 -4.46
N GLU A 53 -15.64 4.48 -4.58
CA GLU A 53 -16.38 5.44 -3.76
C GLU A 53 -16.38 5.04 -2.27
N GLU A 54 -16.41 3.75 -1.96
CA GLU A 54 -16.25 3.26 -0.60
C GLU A 54 -14.81 3.43 -0.10
N MET A 55 -13.81 3.25 -0.97
CA MET A 55 -12.41 3.58 -0.65
C MET A 55 -12.23 5.06 -0.31
N ASP A 56 -12.85 5.96 -1.08
CA ASP A 56 -12.81 7.41 -0.84
C ASP A 56 -13.41 7.77 0.52
N LYS A 57 -14.55 7.17 0.87
CA LYS A 57 -15.20 7.34 2.18
C LYS A 57 -14.34 6.76 3.30
N ALA A 58 -13.80 5.56 3.10
CA ALA A 58 -12.91 4.90 4.05
C ALA A 58 -11.66 5.74 4.34
N ALA A 59 -11.01 6.27 3.31
CA ALA A 59 -9.83 7.12 3.45
C ALA A 59 -10.13 8.38 4.28
N LYS A 60 -11.30 9.01 4.06
CA LYS A 60 -11.76 10.17 4.84
C LYS A 60 -12.07 9.83 6.29
N GLU A 61 -12.72 8.70 6.58
CA GLU A 61 -12.99 8.26 7.95
C GLU A 61 -11.69 7.93 8.70
N ILE A 62 -10.77 7.20 8.06
CA ILE A 62 -9.48 6.85 8.66
C ILE A 62 -8.64 8.10 8.91
N TYR A 63 -8.70 9.11 8.05
CA TYR A 63 -7.99 10.37 8.23
C TYR A 63 -8.37 11.08 9.53
N LYS A 64 -9.61 10.96 10.00
CA LYS A 64 -10.08 11.54 11.28
C LYS A 64 -9.32 11.01 12.50
N LEU A 65 -8.56 9.92 12.35
CA LEU A 65 -7.68 9.38 13.40
C LEU A 65 -6.41 10.21 13.62
N GLY A 66 -6.17 11.24 12.82
CA GLY A 66 -5.13 12.25 13.06
C GLY A 66 -3.84 12.05 12.27
N CYS A 67 -3.76 11.04 11.41
CA CYS A 67 -2.66 10.93 10.44
C CYS A 67 -2.70 12.08 9.43
N LYS A 68 -1.56 12.43 8.83
CA LYS A 68 -1.50 13.53 7.86
C LYS A 68 -1.96 13.14 6.45
N ASN A 69 -1.85 11.85 6.10
CA ASN A 69 -2.24 11.32 4.80
C ASN A 69 -2.66 9.85 4.92
N VAL A 70 -3.69 9.45 4.18
CA VAL A 70 -4.12 8.06 4.06
C VAL A 70 -3.91 7.59 2.62
N PHE A 71 -3.00 6.64 2.41
CA PHE A 71 -2.82 5.96 1.13
C PHE A 71 -3.43 4.56 1.20
N LEU A 72 -4.70 4.45 0.81
CA LEU A 72 -5.48 3.22 0.83
C LEU A 72 -5.24 2.40 -0.44
N LYS A 73 -4.67 1.20 -0.29
CA LYS A 73 -4.33 0.31 -1.40
C LYS A 73 -5.50 -0.58 -1.77
N GLY A 74 -6.01 -0.43 -3.00
CA GLY A 74 -7.20 -1.12 -3.49
C GLY A 74 -6.93 -2.35 -4.33
N GLY A 75 -5.67 -2.75 -4.53
CA GLY A 75 -5.27 -3.89 -5.38
C GLY A 75 -5.94 -5.26 -5.14
N HIS A 76 -6.90 -5.37 -4.22
CA HIS A 76 -7.78 -6.53 -4.03
C HIS A 76 -9.16 -6.40 -4.72
N LEU A 77 -9.59 -5.21 -5.17
CA LEU A 77 -10.83 -5.02 -5.94
C LEU A 77 -10.74 -5.72 -7.31
N GLU A 78 -11.86 -6.15 -7.88
CA GLU A 78 -11.89 -6.68 -9.25
C GLU A 78 -11.68 -5.54 -10.28
N GLY A 79 -10.99 -5.84 -11.39
CA GLY A 79 -10.70 -4.86 -12.44
C GLY A 79 -9.34 -4.15 -12.31
N GLU A 80 -9.30 -2.85 -12.64
CA GLU A 80 -8.08 -2.03 -12.57
C GLU A 80 -7.61 -1.85 -11.12
N ALA A 81 -6.29 -1.91 -10.90
CA ALA A 81 -5.73 -1.73 -9.56
C ALA A 81 -5.67 -0.23 -9.23
N ILE A 82 -6.69 0.24 -8.51
CA ILE A 82 -6.83 1.63 -8.06
C ILE A 82 -6.40 1.71 -6.60
N ASP A 83 -5.53 2.69 -6.30
CA ASP A 83 -5.22 3.10 -4.94
C ASP A 83 -5.67 4.55 -4.72
N VAL A 84 -6.02 4.92 -3.49
CA VAL A 84 -6.55 6.24 -3.13
C VAL A 84 -5.64 6.91 -2.13
N LEU A 85 -5.27 8.16 -2.39
CA LEU A 85 -4.65 9.06 -1.42
C LEU A 85 -5.65 10.13 -0.98
N TYR A 86 -5.77 10.33 0.32
CA TYR A 86 -6.44 11.48 0.91
C TYR A 86 -5.47 12.24 1.82
N ASP A 87 -5.28 13.53 1.57
CA ASP A 87 -4.37 14.42 2.31
C ASP A 87 -5.08 15.37 3.29
N GLY A 88 -6.38 15.15 3.51
CA GLY A 88 -7.25 16.02 4.29
C GLY A 88 -7.97 17.09 3.48
N LYS A 89 -7.63 17.29 2.20
CA LYS A 89 -8.24 18.27 1.30
C LYS A 89 -8.73 17.62 0.02
N GLU A 90 -7.86 16.92 -0.68
CA GLU A 90 -8.12 16.32 -1.98
C GLU A 90 -8.00 14.79 -1.95
N LEU A 91 -8.79 14.15 -2.80
CA LEU A 91 -8.65 12.74 -3.14
C LEU A 91 -7.84 12.65 -4.44
N THR A 92 -6.78 11.83 -4.43
CA THR A 92 -6.01 11.49 -5.63
C THR A 92 -6.10 9.99 -5.88
N HIS A 93 -6.53 9.61 -7.07
CA HIS A 93 -6.59 8.21 -7.52
C HIS A 93 -5.33 7.85 -8.31
N PHE A 94 -4.75 6.70 -8.00
CA PHE A 94 -3.59 6.16 -8.70
C PHE A 94 -3.95 4.87 -9.43
N TYR A 95 -3.97 4.93 -10.75
CA TYR A 95 -4.29 3.80 -11.62
C TYR A 95 -3.04 3.01 -11.96
N SER A 96 -3.18 1.69 -11.97
CA SER A 96 -2.10 0.78 -12.33
C SER A 96 -2.64 -0.45 -13.02
N LYS A 97 -1.93 -0.92 -14.05
CA LYS A 97 -2.22 -2.19 -14.69
C LYS A 97 -1.98 -3.33 -13.69
N ARG A 98 -2.93 -4.26 -13.58
CA ARG A 98 -2.76 -5.46 -12.79
C ARG A 98 -1.73 -6.37 -13.48
N ILE A 99 -0.66 -6.71 -12.76
CA ILE A 99 0.32 -7.70 -13.23
C ILE A 99 -0.13 -9.06 -12.69
N GLN A 100 -0.40 -10.00 -13.59
CA GLN A 100 -0.71 -11.38 -13.20
C GLN A 100 0.58 -12.11 -12.83
N THR A 101 0.86 -12.23 -11.54
CA THR A 101 1.98 -13.02 -11.02
C THR A 101 1.64 -13.60 -9.64
N LYS A 102 2.16 -14.79 -9.36
CA LYS A 102 2.13 -15.39 -8.02
C LYS A 102 3.14 -14.70 -7.08
N ASN A 103 4.15 -14.02 -7.62
CA ASN A 103 5.27 -13.48 -6.88
C ASN A 103 4.98 -12.07 -6.36
N THR A 104 4.28 -12.01 -5.24
CA THR A 104 3.80 -10.76 -4.68
C THR A 104 4.10 -10.62 -3.19
N HIS A 105 4.98 -11.48 -2.68
CA HIS A 105 5.49 -11.39 -1.32
C HIS A 105 6.31 -10.10 -1.16
N GLY A 106 6.12 -9.41 -0.04
CA GLY A 106 6.83 -8.16 0.25
C GLY A 106 6.30 -6.91 -0.45
N THR A 107 5.25 -6.99 -1.26
CA THR A 107 4.67 -5.82 -1.97
C THR A 107 4.29 -4.67 -1.05
N GLY A 108 3.59 -4.99 0.05
CA GLY A 108 3.22 -4.00 1.07
C GLY A 108 4.41 -3.34 1.76
N CYS A 109 5.42 -4.12 2.17
CA CYS A 109 6.62 -3.57 2.80
C CYS A 109 7.44 -2.71 1.83
N THR A 110 7.51 -3.16 0.58
CA THR A 110 8.28 -2.48 -0.48
C THR A 110 7.68 -1.13 -0.81
N ILE A 111 6.36 -1.04 -0.99
CA ILE A 111 5.70 0.22 -1.30
C ILE A 111 5.85 1.23 -0.14
N SER A 112 5.66 0.80 1.11
CA SER A 112 5.82 1.69 2.28
C SER A 112 7.28 2.14 2.45
N SER A 113 8.24 1.25 2.19
CA SER A 113 9.68 1.59 2.25
C SER A 113 10.07 2.57 1.14
N ALA A 114 9.57 2.38 -0.08
CA ALA A 114 9.82 3.28 -1.20
C ALA A 114 9.17 4.66 -0.99
N ILE A 115 7.97 4.73 -0.40
CA ILE A 115 7.36 6.01 0.01
C ILE A 115 8.26 6.72 1.02
N ALA A 116 8.66 6.02 2.09
CA ALA A 116 9.51 6.60 3.13
C ALA A 116 10.85 7.11 2.57
N ALA A 117 11.49 6.35 1.66
CA ALA A 117 12.74 6.74 1.01
C ALA A 117 12.55 7.99 0.14
N ASN A 118 11.49 8.07 -0.66
CA ASN A 118 11.21 9.25 -1.48
C ASN A 118 10.87 10.49 -0.64
N LEU A 119 10.13 10.33 0.46
CA LEU A 119 9.88 11.43 1.40
C LEU A 119 11.20 11.95 2.01
N ALA A 120 12.12 11.05 2.36
CA ALA A 120 13.44 11.43 2.88
C ALA A 120 14.30 12.19 1.85
N LEU A 121 14.06 11.97 0.55
CA LEU A 121 14.68 12.72 -0.55
C LEU A 121 14.02 14.09 -0.82
N GLY A 122 12.99 14.47 -0.06
CA GLY A 122 12.33 15.77 -0.16
C GLY A 122 11.18 15.83 -1.17
N TYR A 123 10.75 14.69 -1.72
CA TYR A 123 9.57 14.65 -2.59
C TYR A 123 8.28 14.93 -1.80
N SER A 124 7.27 15.48 -2.48
CA SER A 124 5.93 15.60 -1.93
C SER A 124 5.33 14.22 -1.66
N VAL A 125 4.29 14.12 -0.81
CA VAL A 125 3.63 12.84 -0.52
C VAL A 125 3.07 12.19 -1.78
N LYS A 126 2.44 12.99 -2.65
CA LYS A 126 1.88 12.53 -3.93
C LYS A 126 2.97 12.00 -4.85
N ASP A 127 4.08 12.73 -5.00
CA ASP A 127 5.21 12.30 -5.83
C ASP A 127 5.92 11.07 -5.26
N ALA A 128 6.07 11.01 -3.93
CA ALA A 128 6.67 9.86 -3.25
C ALA A 128 5.85 8.58 -3.46
N ILE A 129 4.52 8.69 -3.42
CA ILE A 129 3.60 7.57 -3.71
C ILE A 129 3.68 7.19 -5.19
N GLN A 130 3.65 8.16 -6.10
CA GLN A 130 3.76 7.90 -7.55
C GLN A 130 5.05 7.15 -7.88
N LYS A 131 6.19 7.62 -7.38
CA LYS A 131 7.50 6.96 -7.55
C LYS A 131 7.55 5.58 -6.91
N ALA A 132 6.95 5.41 -5.74
CA ALA A 132 6.87 4.10 -5.08
C ALA A 132 6.02 3.11 -5.88
N LYS A 133 4.93 3.57 -6.51
CA LYS A 133 4.10 2.76 -7.41
C LYS A 133 4.88 2.32 -8.65
N GLU A 134 5.59 3.24 -9.30
CA GLU A 134 6.46 2.91 -10.43
C GLU A 134 7.52 1.87 -10.05
N TYR A 135 8.19 2.08 -8.91
CA TYR A 135 9.20 1.16 -8.40
C TYR A 135 8.64 -0.25 -8.14
N ILE A 136 7.52 -0.36 -7.42
CA ILE A 136 6.93 -1.67 -7.11
C ILE A 136 6.36 -2.36 -8.35
N THR A 137 5.81 -1.62 -9.32
CA THR A 137 5.33 -2.18 -10.59
C THR A 137 6.45 -2.87 -11.35
N ILE A 138 7.63 -2.24 -11.45
CA ILE A 138 8.80 -2.88 -12.07
C ILE A 138 9.26 -4.10 -11.26
N ALA A 139 9.35 -3.98 -9.94
CA ALA A 139 9.78 -5.07 -9.07
C ALA A 139 8.85 -6.29 -9.13
N ILE A 140 7.53 -6.08 -9.30
CA ILE A 140 6.55 -7.15 -9.53
C ILE A 140 6.68 -7.70 -10.95
N LYS A 141 6.82 -6.85 -11.97
CA LYS A 141 6.93 -7.28 -13.38
C LYS A 141 8.11 -8.23 -13.59
N HIS A 142 9.24 -7.94 -12.95
CA HIS A 142 10.47 -8.72 -13.05
C HIS A 142 10.73 -9.55 -11.79
N SER A 143 9.65 -9.96 -11.10
CA SER A 143 9.70 -10.78 -9.89
C SER A 143 10.51 -12.06 -10.06
N LEU A 144 11.02 -12.60 -8.96
CA LEU A 144 11.88 -13.78 -8.97
C LEU A 144 11.08 -15.03 -8.63
N ASP A 145 11.17 -16.08 -9.45
CA ASP A 145 10.55 -17.37 -9.15
C ASP A 145 11.45 -18.20 -8.23
N ILE A 146 11.46 -17.82 -6.94
CA ILE A 146 12.28 -18.46 -5.91
C ILE A 146 11.42 -19.34 -5.01
N GLY A 147 11.80 -20.61 -4.89
CA GLY A 147 11.13 -21.58 -4.02
C GLY A 147 9.84 -22.14 -4.64
N LYS A 148 8.98 -22.73 -3.79
CA LYS A 148 7.73 -23.40 -4.21
C LYS A 148 6.44 -22.63 -3.87
N GLY A 149 6.57 -21.46 -3.24
CA GLY A 149 5.46 -20.67 -2.71
C GLY A 149 5.22 -19.36 -3.45
N VAL A 150 4.68 -18.36 -2.73
CA VAL A 150 4.53 -16.97 -3.21
C VAL A 150 5.92 -16.33 -3.27
N GLY A 151 6.47 -16.14 -4.47
CA GLY A 151 7.80 -15.55 -4.64
C GLY A 151 7.89 -14.06 -4.29
N PRO A 152 9.11 -13.55 -4.09
CA PRO A 152 9.36 -12.14 -3.79
C PRO A 152 9.32 -11.25 -5.04
N THR A 153 9.11 -9.95 -4.83
CA THR A 153 9.39 -8.93 -5.84
C THR A 153 10.91 -8.79 -6.06
N ASN A 154 11.31 -8.25 -7.21
CA ASN A 154 12.72 -7.98 -7.52
C ASN A 154 13.09 -6.52 -7.24
N HIS A 155 13.57 -6.25 -6.03
CA HIS A 155 13.94 -4.90 -5.57
C HIS A 155 15.08 -4.26 -6.36
N PHE A 156 15.97 -5.07 -6.94
CA PHE A 156 17.21 -4.61 -7.57
C PHE A 156 17.14 -4.56 -9.09
N TYR A 157 16.00 -4.89 -9.70
CA TYR A 157 15.88 -4.96 -11.17
C TYR A 157 16.39 -3.69 -11.86
N ASN A 158 15.89 -2.51 -11.48
CA ASN A 158 16.33 -1.24 -12.08
C ASN A 158 17.81 -0.95 -11.80
N LEU A 159 18.33 -1.32 -10.62
CA LEU A 159 19.74 -1.13 -10.28
C LEU A 159 20.62 -1.96 -11.22
N TYR A 160 20.31 -3.24 -11.38
CA TYR A 160 21.07 -4.14 -12.26
C TYR A 160 20.92 -3.75 -13.72
N LYS A 161 19.72 -3.35 -14.16
CA LYS A 161 19.51 -2.81 -15.51
C LYS A 161 20.40 -1.61 -15.78
N ASN A 162 20.39 -0.61 -14.89
CA ASN A 162 21.19 0.61 -15.05
C ASN A 162 22.70 0.34 -14.96
N ALA A 163 23.10 -0.72 -14.27
CA ALA A 163 24.49 -1.18 -14.20
C ALA A 163 24.91 -2.03 -15.41
N GLY A 164 24.03 -2.27 -16.39
CA GLY A 164 24.32 -3.13 -17.55
C GLY A 164 24.50 -4.61 -17.20
N MET A 165 23.92 -5.06 -16.07
CA MET A 165 24.04 -6.42 -15.55
C MET A 165 22.90 -7.34 -15.97
N LEU A 166 21.91 -6.83 -16.71
CA LEU A 166 20.80 -7.59 -17.25
C LEU A 166 20.94 -7.63 -18.77
N ASP A 167 20.75 -8.81 -19.35
CA ASP A 167 20.68 -8.97 -20.79
C ASP A 167 19.48 -8.16 -21.34
N GLU A 168 19.66 -7.48 -22.46
CA GLU A 168 18.57 -6.79 -23.14
C GLU A 168 17.62 -7.84 -23.74
N GLU A 169 16.36 -7.85 -23.30
CA GLU A 169 15.27 -8.65 -23.89
C GLU A 169 14.87 -8.12 -25.28
#